data_AF-A0A0C2C980-F1
#
_entry.id   AF-A0A0C2C980-F1
#
_cell.length_a   1.000
_cell.length_b   1.000
_cell.length_c   1.000
_cell.angle_alpha   90.00
_cell.angle_beta   90.00
_cell.angle_gamma   90.00
#
_symmetry.space_group_name_H-M   'P 1'
#
loop_
_entity.id
_entity.type
_entity.pdbx_description
1 polymer ?
#
loop_
_entity_poly.entity_id
_entity_poly.type
_entity_poly.pdbx_seq_one_letter_code
_entity_poly.pdbx_strand_id
1 'polypeptide(L)'
;LSNEVCEQLRCPKSKRSQRNYDLPSLGAVVEYAGAMEEPPLDEDPVSASKTGWNEGIIRNFENEPGDQHEADFLNMITRYMDLYAQPTPNCYSYRTVYLAHALNHVIRTRNLVISNNRKMELAASKGLPSDDLVESTRDQGFVRPTVLILCPFKKDAFDIVQRLERLVFGGGKGSVWNRDRFNTEFKSENPPEFKTRMPEEFKELLTGNNDDCFRVGIALSKKVLKLYEAFDKSDIILCSPLGLRMILDGEAGKESHLISNIQIAVIDKADIMLQQNWEHLTIIFSHMHTQPSKIDTDISRVRQCYIDGQAKFYCQLLLFSRYRHELFSALMLEHSLNFQGLVMQNASCEGTLDK
;
A
#
# COMPACT_ATOMS: atom_id res chain seq x y z
N LEU A 1 5.66 -20.80 -2.35
CA LEU A 1 5.02 -21.59 -1.25
C LEU A 1 4.69 -22.98 -1.78
N SER A 2 4.58 -24.01 -0.93
CA SER A 2 4.09 -25.32 -1.38
C SER A 2 2.61 -25.23 -1.77
N ASN A 3 2.13 -26.15 -2.62
CA ASN A 3 0.73 -26.17 -3.03
C ASN A 3 -0.21 -26.36 -1.83
N GLU A 4 0.17 -27.20 -0.86
CA GLU A 4 -0.58 -27.43 0.37
C GLU A 4 -0.75 -26.13 1.18
N VAL A 5 0.32 -25.35 1.34
CA VAL A 5 0.28 -24.04 2.01
C VAL A 5 -0.63 -23.06 1.24
N CYS A 6 -0.54 -23.03 -0.08
CA CYS A 6 -1.42 -22.20 -0.91
C CYS A 6 -2.90 -22.55 -0.72
N GLU A 7 -3.25 -23.84 -0.62
CA GLU A 7 -4.63 -24.28 -0.36
C GLU A 7 -5.10 -23.92 1.06
N GLN A 8 -4.23 -24.06 2.06
CA GLN A 8 -4.52 -23.62 3.42
C GLN A 8 -4.79 -22.11 3.48
N LEU A 9 -4.00 -21.32 2.77
CA LEU A 9 -4.19 -19.87 2.72
C LEU A 9 -5.50 -19.47 2.02
N ARG A 10 -6.04 -20.28 1.11
CA ARG A 10 -7.35 -20.06 0.47
C ARG A 10 -8.54 -20.47 1.34
N CYS A 11 -8.32 -21.25 2.40
CA CYS A 11 -9.40 -21.63 3.30
C CYS A 11 -9.94 -20.40 4.04
N PRO A 12 -11.24 -20.42 4.43
CA PRO A 12 -11.83 -19.35 5.23
C PRO A 12 -11.00 -19.02 6.47
N LYS A 13 -10.84 -17.73 6.78
CA LYS A 13 -10.01 -17.25 7.91
C LYS A 13 -10.46 -17.81 9.26
N SER A 14 -11.73 -18.15 9.41
CA SER A 14 -12.28 -18.82 10.60
C SER A 14 -11.63 -20.17 10.92
N LYS A 15 -11.01 -20.82 9.93
CA LYS A 15 -10.28 -22.09 10.11
C LYS A 15 -8.82 -21.89 10.52
N ARG A 16 -8.32 -20.67 10.53
CA ARG A 16 -6.93 -20.36 10.92
C ARG A 16 -6.83 -20.17 12.42
N SER A 17 -5.63 -20.37 12.96
CA SER A 17 -5.33 -20.02 14.36
C SER A 17 -5.57 -18.53 14.57
N GLN A 18 -6.27 -18.19 15.66
CA GLN A 18 -6.59 -16.82 16.02
C GLN A 18 -5.87 -16.46 17.32
N ARG A 19 -5.23 -15.30 17.33
CA ARG A 19 -4.59 -14.71 18.51
C ARG A 19 -5.26 -13.36 18.77
N ASN A 20 -5.66 -13.12 20.01
CA ASN A 20 -6.26 -11.85 20.42
C ASN A 20 -5.21 -11.06 21.19
N TYR A 21 -5.08 -9.78 20.87
CA TYR A 21 -4.19 -8.85 21.56
C TYR A 21 -4.96 -7.59 21.93
N ASP A 22 -4.49 -6.88 22.95
CA ASP A 22 -4.95 -5.55 23.30
C ASP A 22 -3.77 -4.60 23.14
N LEU A 23 -3.70 -3.91 22.00
CA LEU A 23 -2.58 -3.05 21.66
C LEU A 23 -2.74 -1.68 22.34
N PRO A 24 -1.64 -1.01 22.75
CA PRO A 24 -1.69 0.24 23.50
C PRO A 24 -2.54 1.35 22.88
N SER A 25 -2.61 1.42 21.55
CA SER A 25 -3.24 2.53 20.84
C SER A 25 -4.43 2.10 19.98
N LEU A 26 -4.33 0.93 19.35
CA LEU A 26 -5.44 0.36 18.56
C LEU A 26 -6.43 -0.46 19.40
N GLY A 27 -6.11 -0.77 20.66
CA GLY A 27 -6.93 -1.59 21.54
C GLY A 27 -7.07 -3.03 21.03
N ALA A 28 -8.24 -3.63 21.22
CA ALA A 28 -8.49 -5.01 20.87
C ALA A 28 -8.30 -5.30 19.37
N VAL A 29 -7.41 -6.24 19.04
CA VAL A 29 -7.15 -6.73 17.68
C VAL A 29 -7.20 -8.25 17.64
N VAL A 30 -7.65 -8.78 16.49
CA VAL A 30 -7.63 -10.22 16.20
C VAL A 30 -6.64 -10.47 15.07
N GLU A 31 -5.67 -11.32 15.35
CA GLU A 31 -4.72 -11.80 14.36
C GLU A 31 -5.16 -13.19 13.87
N TYR A 32 -5.28 -13.33 12.56
CA TYR A 32 -5.45 -14.60 11.85
C TYR A 32 -4.08 -15.03 11.33
N ALA A 33 -3.53 -16.08 11.93
CA ALA A 33 -2.18 -16.54 11.65
C ALA A 33 -1.95 -16.83 10.15
N GLY A 34 -0.74 -16.54 9.70
CA GLY A 34 -0.24 -16.88 8.38
C GLY A 34 0.11 -18.37 8.23
N ALA A 35 0.81 -18.67 7.14
CA ALA A 35 1.43 -19.97 6.91
C ALA A 35 2.84 -20.08 7.52
N MET A 36 3.47 -18.95 7.83
CA MET A 36 4.73 -18.92 8.57
C MET A 36 4.46 -18.70 10.05
N GLU A 37 5.18 -19.43 10.90
CA GLU A 37 5.21 -19.17 12.34
C GLU A 37 5.98 -17.87 12.58
N GLU A 38 5.26 -16.76 12.69
CA GLU A 38 5.82 -15.49 13.13
C GLU A 38 5.72 -15.33 14.66
N PRO A 39 6.70 -14.62 15.27
CA PRO A 39 6.60 -14.26 16.67
C PRO A 39 5.28 -13.50 16.92
N PRO A 40 4.72 -13.61 18.14
CA PRO A 40 3.52 -12.85 18.49
C PRO A 40 3.74 -11.35 18.25
N LEU A 41 2.64 -10.61 18.11
CA LEU A 41 2.71 -9.15 18.05
C LEU A 41 3.38 -8.61 19.32
N ASP A 42 4.28 -7.65 19.14
CA ASP A 42 4.90 -6.97 20.28
C ASP A 42 3.84 -6.13 21.01
N GLU A 43 3.61 -6.41 22.29
CA GLU A 43 2.74 -5.58 23.15
C GLU A 43 3.45 -4.28 23.57
N ASP A 44 4.78 -4.26 23.48
CA ASP A 44 5.61 -3.08 23.71
C ASP A 44 5.76 -2.22 22.44
N PRO A 45 5.83 -0.87 22.56
CA PRO A 45 5.99 0.02 21.43
C PRO A 45 7.24 -0.27 20.57
N VAL A 46 7.04 -0.50 19.28
CA VAL A 46 8.11 -0.70 18.30
C VAL A 46 8.63 0.65 17.79
N SER A 47 9.94 0.85 17.85
CA SER A 47 10.61 2.03 17.29
C SER A 47 10.96 1.83 15.80
N ALA A 48 10.92 2.92 15.02
CA ALA A 48 11.35 2.96 13.63
C ALA A 48 12.76 2.38 13.39
N SER A 49 13.67 2.52 14.36
CA SER A 49 15.02 1.95 14.33
C SER A 49 15.07 0.42 14.18
N LYS A 50 14.03 -0.30 14.63
CA LYS A 50 13.96 -1.77 14.59
C LYS A 50 13.30 -2.32 13.32
N THR A 51 12.83 -1.46 12.43
CA THR A 51 12.05 -1.84 11.23
C THR A 51 12.88 -2.39 10.07
N GLY A 52 14.21 -2.23 10.12
CA GLY A 52 15.09 -2.55 9.00
C GLY A 52 14.91 -1.61 7.79
N TRP A 53 14.29 -0.45 7.97
CA TRP A 53 14.22 0.58 6.95
C TRP A 53 15.58 1.23 6.69
N ASN A 54 15.73 1.84 5.51
CA ASN A 54 16.90 2.66 5.21
C ASN A 54 17.06 3.79 6.25
N GLU A 55 18.28 4.01 6.73
CA GLU A 55 18.59 5.04 7.75
C GLU A 55 18.09 6.44 7.36
N GLY A 56 18.13 6.78 6.07
CA GLY A 56 17.62 8.05 5.58
C GLY A 56 16.11 8.19 5.76
N ILE A 57 15.36 7.10 5.57
CA ILE A 57 13.90 7.06 5.78
C ILE A 57 13.62 7.15 7.28
N ILE A 58 14.32 6.38 8.12
CA ILE A 58 14.14 6.40 9.58
C ILE A 58 14.33 7.81 10.11
N ARG A 59 15.44 8.46 9.76
CA ARG A 59 15.71 9.83 10.20
C ARG A 59 14.65 10.82 9.74
N ASN A 60 14.18 10.71 8.51
CA ASN A 60 13.16 11.62 7.98
C ASN A 60 11.78 11.35 8.59
N PHE A 61 11.50 10.10 8.91
CA PHE A 61 10.28 9.65 9.58
C PHE A 61 10.22 10.16 11.02
N GLU A 62 11.29 9.99 11.79
CA GLU A 62 11.39 10.46 13.19
C GLU A 62 11.34 11.99 13.33
N ASN A 63 11.62 12.73 12.25
CA ASN A 63 11.48 14.19 12.22
C ASN A 63 10.03 14.66 12.04
N GLU A 64 9.12 13.80 11.56
CA GLU A 64 7.70 14.12 11.52
C GLU A 64 7.08 13.88 12.91
N PRO A 65 6.16 14.75 13.36
CA PRO A 65 5.44 14.50 14.60
C PRO A 65 4.56 13.25 14.45
N GLY A 66 4.95 12.19 15.17
CA GLY A 66 4.17 10.97 15.31
C GLY A 66 2.97 11.13 16.24
N ASP A 67 2.07 10.15 16.20
CA ASP A 67 1.00 10.00 17.19
C ASP A 67 1.16 8.68 17.95
N GLN A 68 0.32 8.49 18.97
CA GLN A 68 0.36 7.32 19.84
C GLN A 68 0.16 6.00 19.05
N HIS A 69 -0.51 6.03 17.90
CA HIS A 69 -0.83 4.85 17.10
C HIS A 69 0.34 4.40 16.21
N GLU A 70 1.35 5.25 16.05
CA GLU A 70 2.49 5.00 15.17
C GLU A 70 3.20 3.68 15.49
N ALA A 71 3.45 3.40 16.76
CA ALA A 71 4.15 2.19 17.20
C ALA A 71 3.39 0.90 16.85
N ASP A 72 2.06 0.90 17.05
CA ASP A 72 1.21 -0.25 16.72
C ASP A 72 1.20 -0.48 15.21
N PHE A 73 1.06 0.59 14.42
CA PHE A 73 1.14 0.51 12.96
C PHE A 73 2.50 0.04 12.47
N LEU A 74 3.60 0.49 13.08
CA LEU A 74 4.95 0.02 12.77
C LEU A 74 5.06 -1.50 13.01
N ASN A 75 4.58 -1.98 14.15
CA ASN A 75 4.63 -3.39 14.52
C ASN A 75 3.97 -4.30 13.46
N MET A 76 2.78 -3.93 12.97
CA MET A 76 2.04 -4.76 12.01
C MET A 76 2.51 -4.55 10.57
N ILE A 77 2.68 -3.30 10.14
CA ILE A 77 2.96 -2.97 8.74
C ILE A 77 4.37 -3.45 8.36
N THR A 78 5.36 -3.34 9.25
CA THR A 78 6.75 -3.71 8.94
C THR A 78 6.98 -5.22 8.85
N ARG A 79 6.09 -6.03 9.46
CA ARG A 79 6.04 -7.49 9.33
C ARG A 79 5.42 -7.97 8.01
N TYR A 80 4.99 -7.05 7.16
CA TYR A 80 4.27 -7.35 5.92
C TYR A 80 2.95 -8.10 6.16
N MET A 81 2.30 -7.94 7.31
CA MET A 81 0.97 -8.53 7.54
C MET A 81 -0.13 -7.72 6.87
N ASP A 82 -1.21 -8.38 6.45
CA ASP A 82 -2.43 -7.68 6.04
C ASP A 82 -3.06 -7.01 7.26
N LEU A 83 -3.65 -5.83 7.07
CA LEU A 83 -4.17 -5.02 8.17
C LEU A 83 -5.51 -4.38 7.80
N TYR A 84 -6.49 -4.56 8.67
CA TYR A 84 -7.69 -3.73 8.72
C TYR A 84 -7.71 -2.96 10.02
N ALA A 85 -7.57 -1.64 9.93
CA ALA A 85 -7.54 -0.76 11.09
C ALA A 85 -8.52 0.42 10.97
N GLN A 86 -8.87 0.94 12.13
CA GLN A 86 -9.71 2.11 12.37
C GLN A 86 -8.88 3.20 13.06
N PRO A 87 -8.14 4.01 12.28
CA PRO A 87 -7.38 5.12 12.84
C PRO A 87 -8.30 6.11 13.56
N THR A 88 -7.81 6.66 14.67
CA THR A 88 -8.53 7.71 15.41
C THR A 88 -8.77 8.93 14.50
N PRO A 89 -9.95 9.58 14.57
CA PRO A 89 -10.19 10.80 13.82
C PRO A 89 -9.10 11.85 14.06
N ASN A 90 -8.66 12.52 12.99
CA ASN A 90 -7.56 13.49 12.97
C ASN A 90 -6.15 12.92 13.24
N CYS A 91 -6.00 11.61 13.42
CA CYS A 91 -4.71 10.94 13.53
C CYS A 91 -4.34 10.29 12.19
N TYR A 92 -3.38 10.89 11.48
CA TYR A 92 -2.92 10.42 10.17
C TYR A 92 -1.48 9.88 10.19
N SER A 93 -0.92 9.51 11.36
CA SER A 93 0.42 8.91 11.41
C SER A 93 0.51 7.62 10.59
N TYR A 94 -0.58 6.84 10.53
CA TYR A 94 -0.68 5.62 9.74
C TYR A 94 -0.30 5.85 8.28
N ARG A 95 -0.62 7.05 7.73
CA ARG A 95 -0.17 7.47 6.39
C ARG A 95 1.33 7.54 6.30
N THR A 96 1.97 8.23 7.23
CA THR A 96 3.43 8.32 7.27
C THR A 96 4.06 6.93 7.41
N VAL A 97 3.50 6.05 8.24
CA VAL A 97 4.00 4.68 8.44
C VAL A 97 3.91 3.85 7.17
N TYR A 98 2.73 3.73 6.54
CA TYR A 98 2.62 2.92 5.32
C TYR A 98 3.41 3.52 4.15
N LEU A 99 3.54 4.85 4.08
CA LEU A 99 4.34 5.50 3.03
C LEU A 99 5.83 5.26 3.22
N ALA A 100 6.34 5.32 4.45
CA ALA A 100 7.73 4.99 4.74
C ALA A 100 8.03 3.52 4.45
N HIS A 101 7.10 2.62 4.82
CA HIS A 101 7.17 1.21 4.50
C HIS A 101 7.19 0.94 2.98
N ALA A 102 6.24 1.53 2.24
CA ALA A 102 6.16 1.42 0.79
C ALA A 102 7.40 1.97 0.09
N LEU A 103 7.92 3.11 0.55
CA LEU A 103 9.15 3.72 0.03
C LEU A 103 10.36 2.80 0.23
N ASN A 104 10.51 2.25 1.43
CA ASN A 104 11.58 1.29 1.73
C ASN A 104 11.46 0.04 0.84
N HIS A 105 10.25 -0.50 0.69
CA HIS A 105 9.97 -1.65 -0.17
C HIS A 105 10.40 -1.38 -1.62
N VAL A 106 9.97 -0.25 -2.21
CA VAL A 106 10.36 0.13 -3.57
C VAL A 106 11.87 0.27 -3.70
N ILE A 107 12.54 0.95 -2.76
CA ILE A 107 14.00 1.15 -2.80
C ILE A 107 14.74 -0.19 -2.74
N ARG A 108 14.32 -1.11 -1.86
CA ARG A 108 14.90 -2.45 -1.77
C ARG A 108 14.73 -3.23 -3.07
N THR A 109 13.53 -3.24 -3.64
CA THR A 109 13.25 -3.92 -4.92
C THR A 109 14.08 -3.36 -6.05
N ARG A 110 14.20 -2.02 -6.16
CA ARG A 110 15.04 -1.38 -7.19
C ARG A 110 16.52 -1.69 -7.01
N ASN A 111 17.04 -1.65 -5.78
CA ASN A 111 18.44 -1.93 -5.51
C ASN A 111 18.79 -3.38 -5.85
N LEU A 112 17.88 -4.34 -5.58
CA LEU A 112 18.03 -5.73 -5.98
C LEU A 112 18.13 -5.85 -7.51
N VAL A 113 17.21 -5.23 -8.25
CA VAL A 113 17.21 -5.24 -9.72
C VAL A 113 18.49 -4.66 -10.29
N ILE A 114 18.95 -3.52 -9.78
CA ILE A 114 20.21 -2.89 -10.21
C ILE A 114 21.40 -3.81 -9.95
N SER A 115 21.47 -4.40 -8.75
CA SER A 115 22.54 -5.33 -8.38
C SER A 115 22.57 -6.55 -9.29
N ASN A 116 21.41 -7.15 -9.57
CA ASN A 116 21.31 -8.32 -10.41
C ASN A 116 21.56 -8.02 -11.89
N ASN A 117 21.13 -6.86 -12.39
CA ASN A 117 21.50 -6.40 -13.74
C ASN A 117 23.01 -6.33 -13.90
N ARG A 118 23.72 -5.74 -12.92
CA ARG A 118 25.19 -5.71 -12.93
C ARG A 118 25.81 -7.10 -12.92
N LYS A 119 25.26 -8.05 -12.15
CA LYS A 119 25.73 -9.45 -12.15
C LYS A 119 25.55 -10.11 -13.53
N MET A 120 24.39 -9.90 -14.15
CA MET A 120 24.07 -10.44 -15.47
C MET A 120 24.96 -9.85 -16.57
N GLU A 121 25.21 -8.53 -16.55
CA GLU A 121 26.13 -7.86 -17.48
C GLU A 121 27.56 -8.40 -17.36
N LEU A 122 28.05 -8.58 -16.13
CA LEU A 122 29.38 -9.13 -15.87
C LEU A 122 29.49 -10.59 -16.34
N ALA A 123 28.46 -11.41 -16.13
CA ALA A 123 28.44 -12.79 -16.62
C ALA A 123 28.41 -12.84 -18.15
N ALA A 124 27.55 -12.04 -18.78
CA ALA A 124 27.46 -11.92 -20.24
C ALA A 124 28.79 -11.50 -20.89
N SER A 125 29.56 -10.64 -20.22
CA SER A 125 30.90 -10.25 -20.69
C SER A 125 31.93 -11.38 -20.67
N LYS A 126 31.70 -12.43 -19.89
CA LYS A 126 32.58 -13.60 -19.73
C LYS A 126 32.11 -14.84 -20.51
N GLY A 127 30.95 -14.75 -21.18
CA GLY A 127 30.34 -15.86 -21.90
C GLY A 127 28.83 -15.95 -21.63
N LEU A 128 28.25 -17.12 -21.82
CA LEU A 128 26.84 -17.35 -21.51
C LEU A 128 26.64 -17.37 -19.98
N PRO A 129 25.65 -16.64 -19.42
CA PRO A 129 25.29 -16.77 -18.01
C PRO A 129 24.91 -18.22 -17.69
N SER A 130 25.30 -18.71 -16.51
CA SER A 130 24.88 -20.03 -16.04
C SER A 130 23.39 -20.03 -15.68
N ASP A 131 22.74 -21.19 -15.81
CA ASP A 131 21.32 -21.35 -15.46
C ASP A 131 21.04 -20.97 -14.00
N ASP A 132 21.93 -21.34 -13.08
CA ASP A 132 21.84 -20.97 -11.66
C ASP A 132 21.86 -19.45 -11.43
N LEU A 133 22.60 -18.71 -12.25
CA LEU A 133 22.65 -17.25 -12.17
C LEU A 133 21.37 -16.64 -12.72
N VAL A 134 20.85 -17.16 -13.83
CA VAL A 134 19.57 -16.73 -14.40
C VAL A 134 18.47 -16.94 -13.37
N GLU A 135 18.41 -18.11 -12.74
CA GLU A 135 17.39 -18.44 -11.76
C GLU A 135 17.50 -17.59 -10.48
N SER A 136 18.71 -17.38 -9.96
CA SER A 136 18.93 -16.53 -8.78
C SER A 136 18.75 -15.02 -9.04
N THR A 137 18.60 -14.61 -10.30
CA THR A 137 18.35 -13.21 -10.69
C THR A 137 16.92 -12.94 -11.13
N ARG A 138 15.98 -13.87 -10.90
CA ARG A 138 14.54 -13.65 -11.09
C ARG A 138 13.98 -12.71 -10.01
N ASP A 139 14.05 -11.42 -10.26
CA ASP A 139 13.75 -10.37 -9.29
C ASP A 139 12.63 -9.42 -9.70
N GLN A 140 12.12 -9.54 -10.94
CA GLN A 140 11.16 -8.62 -11.53
C GLN A 140 9.71 -9.16 -11.48
N GLY A 141 8.76 -8.23 -11.61
CA GLY A 141 7.35 -8.51 -11.88
C GLY A 141 7.05 -8.55 -13.38
N PHE A 142 5.78 -8.75 -13.73
CA PHE A 142 5.32 -8.61 -15.13
C PHE A 142 5.40 -7.16 -15.62
N VAL A 143 5.10 -6.23 -14.70
CA VAL A 143 5.22 -4.78 -14.85
C VAL A 143 6.00 -4.19 -13.68
N ARG A 144 6.45 -2.94 -13.83
CA ARG A 144 7.27 -2.25 -12.82
C ARG A 144 6.52 -1.83 -11.54
N PRO A 145 5.26 -1.39 -11.57
CA PRO A 145 4.54 -1.01 -10.34
C PRO A 145 4.51 -2.15 -9.32
N THR A 146 4.85 -1.81 -8.08
CA THR A 146 4.80 -2.76 -6.95
C THR A 146 3.88 -2.29 -5.84
N VAL A 147 3.54 -1.00 -5.81
CA VAL A 147 2.68 -0.41 -4.79
C VAL A 147 1.47 0.24 -5.44
N LEU A 148 0.28 -0.07 -4.94
CA LEU A 148 -0.97 0.58 -5.29
C LEU A 148 -1.52 1.30 -4.05
N ILE A 149 -1.82 2.59 -4.17
CA ILE A 149 -2.44 3.40 -3.13
C ILE A 149 -3.74 3.98 -3.69
N LEU A 150 -4.85 3.57 -3.10
CA LEU A 150 -6.18 4.11 -3.36
C LEU A 150 -6.53 5.11 -2.26
N CYS A 151 -6.95 6.31 -2.64
CA CYS A 151 -7.51 7.32 -1.73
C CYS A 151 -8.68 8.05 -2.42
N PRO A 152 -9.65 8.60 -1.66
CA PRO A 152 -10.94 9.00 -2.24
C PRO A 152 -10.88 10.30 -3.05
N PHE A 153 -10.05 11.27 -2.65
CA PHE A 153 -10.06 12.63 -3.21
C PHE A 153 -8.65 13.14 -3.55
N LYS A 154 -8.58 14.13 -4.45
CA LYS A 154 -7.32 14.82 -4.80
C LYS A 154 -6.63 15.45 -3.59
N LYS A 155 -7.35 15.96 -2.59
CA LYS A 155 -6.75 16.48 -1.35
C LYS A 155 -5.99 15.41 -0.56
N ASP A 156 -6.47 14.16 -0.57
CA ASP A 156 -5.81 13.04 0.09
C ASP A 156 -4.56 12.61 -0.68
N ALA A 157 -4.65 12.55 -2.01
CA ALA A 157 -3.49 12.33 -2.87
C ALA A 157 -2.43 13.43 -2.71
N PHE A 158 -2.84 14.68 -2.52
CA PHE A 158 -1.96 15.81 -2.26
C PHE A 158 -1.19 15.63 -0.94
N ASP A 159 -1.88 15.28 0.16
CA ASP A 159 -1.26 14.97 1.45
C ASP A 159 -0.27 13.80 1.33
N ILE A 160 -0.66 12.72 0.63
CA ILE A 160 0.21 11.56 0.39
C ILE A 160 1.50 11.96 -0.34
N VAL A 161 1.41 12.75 -1.42
CA VAL A 161 2.59 13.19 -2.17
C VAL A 161 3.47 14.11 -1.33
N GLN A 162 2.89 15.01 -0.53
CA GLN A 162 3.67 15.85 0.39
C GLN A 162 4.42 15.02 1.43
N ARG A 163 3.78 14.00 2.02
CA ARG A 163 4.44 13.09 2.96
C ARG A 163 5.56 12.30 2.29
N LEU A 164 5.34 11.80 1.07
CA LEU A 164 6.38 11.14 0.28
C LEU A 164 7.58 12.07 0.05
N GLU A 165 7.36 13.33 -0.31
CA GLU A 165 8.45 14.31 -0.49
C GLU A 165 9.26 14.50 0.80
N ARG A 166 8.58 14.63 1.96
CA ARG A 166 9.26 14.77 3.26
C ARG A 166 10.04 13.51 3.61
N LEU A 167 9.47 12.32 3.42
CA LEU A 167 10.14 11.04 3.68
C LEU A 167 11.34 10.81 2.77
N VAL A 168 11.27 11.21 1.49
CA VAL A 168 12.38 11.04 0.54
C VAL A 168 13.49 12.07 0.77
N PHE A 169 13.14 13.33 1.06
CA PHE A 169 14.11 14.43 1.05
C PHE A 169 14.50 14.94 2.44
N GLY A 170 13.70 14.71 3.49
CA GLY A 170 13.98 15.17 4.85
C GLY A 170 14.13 16.68 4.99
N GLY A 171 13.44 17.46 4.15
CA GLY A 171 13.61 18.91 4.05
C GLY A 171 14.89 19.37 3.31
N GLY A 172 15.67 18.44 2.77
CA GLY A 172 16.87 18.72 1.97
C GLY A 172 16.60 19.08 0.51
N LYS A 173 17.69 19.27 -0.27
CA LYS A 173 17.64 19.57 -1.71
C LYS A 173 17.21 18.34 -2.54
N GLY A 174 15.92 18.03 -2.54
CA GLY A 174 15.26 17.11 -3.46
C GLY A 174 14.70 17.83 -4.69
N SER A 175 14.47 17.09 -5.77
CA SER A 175 13.76 17.60 -6.95
C SER A 175 12.47 16.81 -7.17
N VAL A 176 11.36 17.51 -7.38
CA VAL A 176 10.08 16.90 -7.74
C VAL A 176 9.75 17.30 -9.17
N TRP A 177 9.73 16.33 -10.08
CA TRP A 177 9.36 16.60 -11.48
C TRP A 177 7.85 16.73 -11.60
N ASN A 178 7.40 17.64 -12.48
CA ASN A 178 5.99 17.98 -12.69
C ASN A 178 5.28 18.50 -11.44
N ARG A 179 6.02 19.08 -10.48
CA ARG A 179 5.46 19.68 -9.25
C ARG A 179 4.44 20.77 -9.54
N ASP A 180 4.72 21.67 -10.49
CA ASP A 180 3.83 22.81 -10.75
C ASP A 180 2.49 22.36 -11.32
N ARG A 181 2.53 21.36 -12.23
CA ARG A 181 1.33 20.69 -12.74
C ARG A 181 0.53 20.05 -11.60
N PHE A 182 1.20 19.28 -10.74
CA PHE A 182 0.56 18.63 -9.59
C PHE A 182 -0.09 19.63 -8.65
N ASN A 183 0.62 20.71 -8.30
CA ASN A 183 0.07 21.77 -7.45
C ASN A 183 -1.14 22.46 -8.09
N THR A 184 -1.16 22.62 -9.41
CA THR A 184 -2.29 23.24 -10.11
C THR A 184 -3.53 22.34 -10.09
N GLU A 185 -3.35 21.02 -10.25
CA GLU A 185 -4.45 20.06 -10.34
C GLU A 185 -4.97 19.58 -8.98
N PHE A 186 -4.10 19.47 -7.96
CA PHE A 186 -4.40 18.79 -6.69
C PHE A 186 -4.46 19.71 -5.46
N LYS A 187 -3.77 20.85 -5.48
CA LYS A 187 -3.72 21.73 -4.31
C LYS A 187 -5.12 22.24 -3.99
N SER A 188 -5.46 22.22 -2.71
CA SER A 188 -6.73 22.73 -2.22
C SER A 188 -6.74 24.26 -2.20
N GLU A 189 -7.91 24.84 -2.47
CA GLU A 189 -8.19 26.24 -2.16
C GLU A 189 -8.35 26.43 -0.64
N ASN A 190 -8.39 27.70 -0.21
CA ASN A 190 -8.60 28.02 1.20
C ASN A 190 -9.96 27.48 1.66
N PRO A 191 -10.04 26.92 2.88
CA PRO A 191 -11.28 26.37 3.39
C PRO A 191 -12.34 27.47 3.52
N PRO A 192 -13.62 27.20 3.18
CA PRO A 192 -14.70 28.14 3.40
C PRO A 192 -14.90 28.45 4.89
N GLU A 193 -15.34 29.66 5.19
CA GLU A 193 -15.78 30.02 6.54
C GLU A 193 -17.12 29.34 6.86
N PHE A 194 -17.11 28.44 7.82
CA PHE A 194 -18.33 27.78 8.30
C PHE A 194 -19.03 28.66 9.33
N LYS A 195 -20.16 29.26 8.93
CA LYS A 195 -20.98 30.14 9.80
C LYS A 195 -21.73 29.41 10.91
N THR A 196 -21.91 28.10 10.78
CA THR A 196 -22.65 27.25 11.72
C THR A 196 -21.69 26.27 12.40
N ARG A 197 -21.97 25.93 13.66
CA ARG A 197 -21.27 24.85 14.36
C ARG A 197 -21.57 23.52 13.67
N MET A 198 -20.67 23.07 12.80
CA MET A 198 -20.71 21.76 12.16
C MET A 198 -19.71 20.80 12.81
N PRO A 199 -19.99 19.48 12.83
CA PRO A 199 -19.02 18.47 13.25
C PRO A 199 -17.73 18.57 12.42
N GLU A 200 -16.60 18.28 13.06
CA GLU A 200 -15.29 18.45 12.42
C GLU A 200 -15.12 17.55 11.20
N GLU A 201 -15.64 16.32 11.26
CA GLU A 201 -15.63 15.38 10.14
C GLU A 201 -16.36 15.92 8.91
N PHE A 202 -17.45 16.66 9.11
CA PHE A 202 -18.21 17.24 8.03
C PHE A 202 -17.46 18.42 7.40
N LYS A 203 -16.73 19.20 8.22
CA LYS A 203 -15.82 20.22 7.70
C LYS A 203 -14.67 19.60 6.92
N GLU A 204 -14.05 18.54 7.43
CA GLU A 204 -12.98 17.83 6.71
C GLU A 204 -13.47 17.36 5.34
N LEU A 205 -14.69 16.81 5.25
CA LEU A 205 -15.29 16.37 3.99
C LEU A 205 -15.54 17.53 3.03
N LEU A 206 -16.09 18.65 3.51
CA LEU A 206 -16.44 19.79 2.65
C LEU A 206 -15.24 20.67 2.27
N THR A 207 -14.13 20.59 3.00
CA THR A 207 -12.94 21.39 2.72
C THR A 207 -12.00 20.67 1.76
N GLY A 208 -11.29 21.45 0.96
CA GLY A 208 -10.25 20.98 0.07
C GLY A 208 -10.73 20.49 -1.30
N ASN A 209 -9.81 19.94 -2.06
CA ASN A 209 -10.06 19.42 -3.41
C ASN A 209 -10.70 18.03 -3.34
N ASN A 210 -12.03 18.00 -3.48
CA ASN A 210 -12.89 16.81 -3.40
C ASN A 210 -13.15 16.14 -4.76
N ASP A 211 -12.37 16.47 -5.79
CA ASP A 211 -12.42 15.74 -7.06
C ASP A 211 -11.94 14.30 -6.84
N ASP A 212 -12.75 13.33 -7.26
CA ASP A 212 -12.56 11.89 -7.09
C ASP A 212 -12.16 11.19 -8.40
N CYS A 213 -11.82 11.95 -9.45
CA CYS A 213 -11.35 11.42 -10.72
C CYS A 213 -9.88 11.81 -10.93
N PHE A 214 -8.97 10.98 -10.44
CA PHE A 214 -7.54 11.21 -10.62
C PHE A 214 -6.72 9.93 -10.64
N ARG A 215 -5.54 10.05 -11.25
CA ARG A 215 -4.56 8.98 -11.35
C ARG A 215 -3.17 9.58 -11.55
N VAL A 216 -2.18 9.10 -10.80
CA VAL A 216 -0.81 9.60 -10.82
C VAL A 216 0.15 8.43 -10.70
N GLY A 217 0.97 8.22 -11.73
CA GLY A 217 2.11 7.32 -11.64
C GLY A 217 3.29 8.04 -11.00
N ILE A 218 3.86 7.46 -9.95
CA ILE A 218 4.99 8.02 -9.21
C ILE A 218 6.19 7.11 -9.40
N ALA A 219 7.30 7.66 -9.88
CA ALA A 219 8.57 6.95 -9.95
C ALA A 219 9.62 7.57 -9.04
N LEU A 220 10.41 6.70 -8.42
CA LEU A 220 11.48 7.06 -7.51
C LEU A 220 12.83 6.95 -8.21
N SER A 221 13.59 8.03 -8.14
CA SER A 221 15.02 8.06 -8.47
C SER A 221 15.75 8.74 -7.31
N LYS A 222 17.03 8.40 -7.10
CA LYS A 222 17.82 8.70 -5.88
C LYS A 222 17.41 9.98 -5.11
N LYS A 223 17.42 11.14 -5.76
CA LYS A 223 17.01 12.44 -5.19
C LYS A 223 15.92 13.13 -6.01
N VAL A 224 15.16 12.35 -6.77
CA VAL A 224 14.12 12.84 -7.66
C VAL A 224 12.85 12.02 -7.49
N LEU A 225 11.77 12.70 -7.12
CA LEU A 225 10.41 12.14 -7.15
C LEU A 225 9.77 12.58 -8.46
N LYS A 226 9.44 11.63 -9.34
CA LYS A 226 8.82 11.93 -10.62
C LYS A 226 7.32 11.68 -10.54
N LEU A 227 6.54 12.73 -10.76
CA LEU A 227 5.07 12.65 -10.81
C LEU A 227 4.61 12.55 -12.28
N TYR A 228 3.47 11.91 -12.50
CA TYR A 228 2.87 11.67 -13.82
C TYR A 228 3.75 10.81 -14.75
N GLU A 229 4.52 9.89 -14.19
CA GLU A 229 5.14 8.84 -14.99
C GLU A 229 4.06 7.89 -15.52
N ALA A 230 4.29 7.34 -16.71
CA ALA A 230 3.41 6.30 -17.25
C ALA A 230 3.42 5.08 -16.30
N PHE A 231 2.29 4.38 -16.18
CA PHE A 231 2.15 3.34 -15.14
C PHE A 231 3.13 2.19 -15.33
N ASP A 232 3.40 1.76 -16.55
CA ASP A 232 4.43 0.76 -16.88
C ASP A 232 5.84 1.17 -16.38
N LYS A 233 6.07 2.47 -16.16
CA LYS A 233 7.34 3.06 -15.70
C LYS A 233 7.26 3.65 -14.29
N SER A 234 6.12 3.60 -13.62
CA SER A 234 5.98 4.06 -12.24
C SER A 234 6.36 2.95 -11.26
N ASP A 235 6.79 3.33 -10.06
CA ASP A 235 7.02 2.38 -8.97
C ASP A 235 5.78 2.28 -8.04
N ILE A 236 5.05 3.40 -7.90
CA ILE A 236 3.81 3.53 -7.12
C ILE A 236 2.70 4.06 -8.03
N ILE A 237 1.53 3.42 -7.99
CA ILE A 237 0.30 3.92 -8.60
C ILE A 237 -0.53 4.58 -7.49
N LEU A 238 -0.79 5.89 -7.61
CA LEU A 238 -1.65 6.64 -6.71
C LEU A 238 -2.89 7.12 -7.47
N CYS A 239 -4.07 6.65 -7.08
CA CYS A 239 -5.31 6.95 -7.81
C CYS A 239 -6.55 6.90 -6.92
N SER A 240 -7.64 7.46 -7.42
CA SER A 240 -8.96 7.18 -6.88
C SER A 240 -9.49 5.84 -7.42
N PRO A 241 -10.45 5.20 -6.72
CA PRO A 241 -11.11 4.00 -7.25
C PRO A 241 -11.72 4.22 -8.64
N LEU A 242 -12.36 5.37 -8.87
CA LEU A 242 -12.91 5.74 -10.17
C LEU A 242 -11.80 5.89 -11.23
N GLY A 243 -10.74 6.63 -10.90
CA GLY A 243 -9.61 6.87 -11.81
C GLY A 243 -8.90 5.58 -12.23
N LEU A 244 -8.80 4.59 -11.33
CA LEU A 244 -8.26 3.27 -11.66
C LEU A 244 -9.22 2.43 -12.50
N ARG A 245 -10.50 2.37 -12.12
CA ARG A 245 -11.53 1.63 -12.87
C ARG A 245 -11.56 2.06 -14.35
N MET A 246 -11.42 3.35 -14.62
CA MET A 246 -11.38 3.87 -16.00
C MET A 246 -10.21 3.34 -16.84
N ILE A 247 -9.12 2.88 -16.22
CA ILE A 247 -7.95 2.28 -16.89
C ILE A 247 -8.11 0.76 -17.06
N LEU A 248 -8.79 0.11 -16.12
CA LEU A 248 -8.94 -1.34 -16.11
C LEU A 248 -10.05 -1.79 -17.08
N ASP A 249 -11.22 -1.15 -16.99
CA ASP A 249 -12.44 -1.53 -17.71
C ASP A 249 -13.04 -0.39 -18.55
N GLY A 250 -12.43 0.80 -18.52
CA GLY A 250 -13.00 2.00 -19.11
C GLY A 250 -12.53 2.29 -20.54
N GLU A 251 -12.98 3.42 -21.06
CA GLU A 251 -12.62 3.92 -22.40
C GLU A 251 -11.13 4.29 -22.52
N ALA A 252 -10.43 4.46 -21.39
CA ALA A 252 -9.01 4.83 -21.38
C ALA A 252 -8.07 3.65 -21.63
N GLY A 253 -8.57 2.41 -21.63
CA GLY A 253 -7.78 1.20 -21.91
C GLY A 253 -8.32 -0.04 -21.20
N LYS A 254 -7.81 -1.21 -21.59
CA LYS A 254 -7.96 -2.49 -20.87
C LYS A 254 -6.61 -2.92 -20.30
N GLU A 255 -6.07 -2.11 -19.39
CA GLU A 255 -4.70 -2.26 -18.89
C GLU A 255 -4.63 -3.00 -17.55
N SER A 256 -5.41 -4.08 -17.40
CA SER A 256 -5.44 -4.88 -16.16
C SER A 256 -4.09 -5.45 -15.74
N HIS A 257 -3.20 -5.69 -16.71
CA HIS A 257 -1.82 -6.15 -16.48
C HIS A 257 -1.00 -5.23 -15.56
N LEU A 258 -1.36 -3.94 -15.44
CA LEU A 258 -0.66 -2.96 -14.59
C LEU A 258 -0.73 -3.28 -13.09
N ILE A 259 -1.73 -4.07 -12.67
CA ILE A 259 -1.94 -4.44 -11.25
C ILE A 259 -1.77 -5.94 -11.00
N SER A 260 -1.19 -6.69 -11.94
CA SER A 260 -0.99 -8.14 -11.83
C SER A 260 0.09 -8.55 -10.81
N ASN A 261 1.02 -7.66 -10.44
CA ASN A 261 2.11 -7.96 -9.49
C ASN A 261 2.26 -6.93 -8.38
N ILE A 262 1.16 -6.30 -7.95
CA ILE A 262 1.16 -5.44 -6.77
C ILE A 262 1.59 -6.27 -5.55
N GLN A 263 2.53 -5.72 -4.78
CA GLN A 263 3.11 -6.30 -3.57
C GLN A 263 2.60 -5.59 -2.31
N ILE A 264 2.23 -4.31 -2.41
CA ILE A 264 1.58 -3.56 -1.34
C ILE A 264 0.37 -2.84 -1.94
N ALA A 265 -0.82 -3.13 -1.43
CA ALA A 265 -2.06 -2.45 -1.78
C ALA A 265 -2.60 -1.71 -0.55
N VAL A 266 -2.85 -0.41 -0.69
CA VAL A 266 -3.38 0.44 0.39
C VAL A 266 -4.74 0.99 -0.04
N ILE A 267 -5.75 0.81 0.81
CA ILE A 267 -7.05 1.44 0.72
C ILE A 267 -7.14 2.43 1.88
N ASP A 268 -6.94 3.72 1.58
CA ASP A 268 -7.01 4.79 2.56
C ASP A 268 -8.40 5.44 2.57
N LYS A 269 -8.97 5.67 3.76
CA LYS A 269 -10.32 6.23 3.98
C LYS A 269 -11.43 5.44 3.26
N ALA A 270 -11.50 4.13 3.51
CA ALA A 270 -12.47 3.25 2.86
C ALA A 270 -13.95 3.64 3.12
N ASP A 271 -14.24 4.29 4.26
CA ASP A 271 -15.56 4.85 4.60
C ASP A 271 -16.02 5.91 3.60
N ILE A 272 -15.09 6.71 3.07
CA ILE A 272 -15.41 7.71 2.06
C ILE A 272 -15.60 7.05 0.70
N MET A 273 -14.75 6.08 0.34
CA MET A 273 -14.91 5.34 -0.91
C MET A 273 -16.23 4.56 -0.96
N LEU A 274 -16.69 4.06 0.19
CA LEU A 274 -18.01 3.45 0.35
C LEU A 274 -19.14 4.43 0.02
N GLN A 275 -19.02 5.69 0.47
CA GLN A 275 -20.00 6.74 0.18
C GLN A 275 -19.99 7.19 -1.29
N GLN A 276 -18.84 7.09 -1.97
CA GLN A 276 -18.72 7.39 -3.39
C GLN A 276 -19.35 6.29 -4.25
N ASN A 277 -18.66 5.14 -4.36
CA ASN A 277 -19.15 3.94 -5.05
C ASN A 277 -18.22 2.75 -4.73
N TRP A 278 -18.68 1.86 -3.84
CA TRP A 278 -17.92 0.67 -3.43
C TRP A 278 -17.65 -0.32 -4.57
N GLU A 279 -18.50 -0.37 -5.60
CA GLU A 279 -18.36 -1.29 -6.73
C GLU A 279 -17.02 -1.10 -7.46
N HIS A 280 -16.47 0.13 -7.46
CA HIS A 280 -15.17 0.39 -8.06
C HIS A 280 -14.05 -0.43 -7.40
N LEU A 281 -14.08 -0.58 -6.08
CA LEU A 281 -13.12 -1.42 -5.37
C LEU A 281 -13.31 -2.90 -5.70
N THR A 282 -14.55 -3.39 -5.70
CA THR A 282 -14.83 -4.79 -6.08
C THR A 282 -14.27 -5.13 -7.47
N ILE A 283 -14.44 -4.22 -8.44
CA ILE A 283 -13.90 -4.37 -9.80
C ILE A 283 -12.37 -4.32 -9.81
N ILE A 284 -11.74 -3.41 -9.08
CA ILE A 284 -10.27 -3.34 -9.02
C ILE A 284 -9.70 -4.65 -8.45
N PHE A 285 -10.28 -5.17 -7.37
CA PHE A 285 -9.82 -6.38 -6.72
C PHE A 285 -10.10 -7.66 -7.53
N SER A 286 -11.09 -7.66 -8.42
CA SER A 286 -11.29 -8.78 -9.36
C SER A 286 -10.20 -8.83 -10.45
N HIS A 287 -9.57 -7.70 -10.75
CA HIS A 287 -8.46 -7.60 -11.70
C HIS A 287 -7.08 -7.80 -11.06
N MET A 288 -6.92 -7.54 -9.76
CA MET A 288 -5.65 -7.70 -9.07
C MET A 288 -5.13 -9.14 -9.16
N HIS A 289 -3.83 -9.27 -9.39
CA HIS A 289 -3.12 -10.56 -9.47
C HIS A 289 -3.67 -11.54 -10.52
N THR A 290 -4.51 -11.07 -11.45
CA THR A 290 -4.90 -11.85 -12.62
C THR A 290 -3.74 -11.99 -13.59
N GLN A 291 -3.76 -13.05 -14.40
CA GLN A 291 -2.71 -13.28 -15.38
C GLN A 291 -2.70 -12.13 -16.40
N PRO A 292 -1.55 -11.45 -16.59
CA PRO A 292 -1.49 -10.27 -17.43
C PRO A 292 -1.72 -10.64 -18.90
N SER A 293 -2.45 -9.79 -19.61
CA SER A 293 -2.65 -9.89 -21.06
C SER A 293 -1.40 -9.48 -21.86
N LYS A 294 -0.54 -8.66 -21.25
CA LYS A 294 0.69 -8.11 -21.85
C LYS A 294 1.82 -8.16 -20.83
N ILE A 295 3.01 -8.55 -21.30
CA ILE A 295 4.24 -8.58 -20.49
C ILE A 295 5.27 -7.69 -21.18
N ASP A 296 5.70 -6.63 -20.50
CA ASP A 296 6.69 -5.67 -21.02
C ASP A 296 8.11 -5.94 -20.50
N THR A 297 8.25 -6.98 -19.67
CA THR A 297 9.48 -7.33 -18.97
C THR A 297 10.06 -8.63 -19.51
N ASP A 298 11.37 -8.82 -19.37
CA ASP A 298 12.03 -10.09 -19.71
C ASP A 298 11.49 -11.22 -18.83
N ILE A 299 10.79 -12.18 -19.44
CA ILE A 299 10.16 -13.32 -18.76
C ILE A 299 11.18 -14.15 -17.97
N SER A 300 12.44 -14.22 -18.45
CA SER A 300 13.51 -14.93 -17.73
C SER A 300 13.84 -14.29 -16.38
N ARG A 301 13.51 -13.00 -16.19
CA ARG A 301 13.71 -12.25 -14.95
C ARG A 301 12.47 -12.20 -14.05
N VAL A 302 11.32 -12.65 -14.53
CA VAL A 302 10.08 -12.65 -13.75
C VAL A 302 10.16 -13.69 -12.65
N ARG A 303 9.84 -13.30 -11.41
CA ARG A 303 9.82 -14.21 -10.25
C ARG A 303 8.92 -15.41 -10.49
N GLN A 304 9.40 -16.60 -10.10
CA GLN A 304 8.66 -17.85 -10.28
C GLN A 304 7.29 -17.83 -9.60
N CYS A 305 7.18 -17.21 -8.41
CA CYS A 305 5.90 -17.07 -7.72
C CYS A 305 4.84 -16.28 -8.52
N TYR A 306 5.24 -15.39 -9.41
CA TYR A 306 4.29 -14.68 -10.28
C TYR A 306 3.84 -15.55 -11.45
N ILE A 307 4.76 -16.31 -12.02
CA ILE A 307 4.47 -17.28 -13.09
C ILE A 307 3.52 -18.36 -12.58
N ASP A 308 3.72 -18.82 -11.34
CA ASP A 308 2.88 -19.84 -10.69
C ASP A 308 1.52 -19.30 -10.17
N GLY A 309 1.19 -18.03 -10.43
CA GLY A 309 -0.06 -17.41 -9.98
C GLY A 309 -0.15 -17.24 -8.45
N GLN A 310 0.99 -17.20 -7.76
CA GLN A 310 1.08 -17.07 -6.30
C GLN A 310 1.20 -15.62 -5.82
N ALA A 311 1.16 -14.62 -6.73
CA ALA A 311 1.35 -13.20 -6.41
C ALA A 311 0.51 -12.71 -5.22
N LYS A 312 -0.77 -13.12 -5.18
CA LYS A 312 -1.74 -12.76 -4.13
C LYS A 312 -1.33 -13.17 -2.70
N PHE A 313 -0.51 -14.21 -2.55
CA PHE A 313 -0.03 -14.66 -1.25
C PHE A 313 1.13 -13.81 -0.73
N TYR A 314 1.79 -13.05 -1.61
CA TYR A 314 2.93 -12.17 -1.27
C TYR A 314 2.54 -10.69 -1.24
N CYS A 315 1.26 -10.38 -1.47
CA CYS A 315 0.75 -9.01 -1.45
C CYS A 315 0.28 -8.65 -0.05
N GLN A 316 0.76 -7.54 0.47
CA GLN A 316 0.28 -6.93 1.70
C GLN A 316 -0.91 -6.02 1.39
N LEU A 317 -2.06 -6.28 2.02
CA LEU A 317 -3.26 -5.46 1.91
C LEU A 317 -3.48 -4.65 3.20
N LEU A 318 -3.49 -3.33 3.08
CA LEU A 318 -3.73 -2.39 4.17
C LEU A 318 -5.03 -1.62 3.92
N LEU A 319 -6.03 -1.78 4.79
CA LEU A 319 -7.31 -1.07 4.73
C LEU A 319 -7.48 -0.20 5.97
N PHE A 320 -7.68 1.09 5.74
CA PHE A 320 -7.93 2.08 6.79
C PHE A 320 -9.30 2.70 6.62
N SER A 321 -10.09 2.72 7.69
CA SER A 321 -11.39 3.40 7.70
C SER A 321 -11.76 3.88 9.08
N ARG A 322 -12.39 5.05 9.20
CA ARG A 322 -12.83 5.58 10.51
C ARG A 322 -13.87 4.70 11.21
N TYR A 323 -14.63 3.92 10.43
CA TYR A 323 -15.75 3.13 10.94
C TYR A 323 -15.63 1.68 10.54
N ARG A 324 -16.21 0.81 11.36
CA ARG A 324 -16.38 -0.60 10.98
C ARG A 324 -17.50 -0.74 9.96
N HIS A 325 -17.26 -1.55 8.93
CA HIS A 325 -18.30 -1.93 7.98
C HIS A 325 -18.15 -3.38 7.54
N GLU A 326 -19.28 -4.04 7.26
CA GLU A 326 -19.33 -5.43 6.82
C GLU A 326 -18.64 -5.62 5.47
N LEU A 327 -18.84 -4.69 4.53
CA LEU A 327 -18.18 -4.72 3.22
C LEU A 327 -16.65 -4.64 3.32
N PHE A 328 -16.12 -3.89 4.30
CA PHE A 328 -14.67 -3.80 4.52
C PHE A 328 -14.16 -5.14 5.07
N SER A 329 -14.89 -5.70 6.03
CA SER A 329 -14.59 -7.01 6.60
C SER A 329 -14.65 -8.10 5.51
N ALA A 330 -15.66 -8.09 4.65
CA ALA A 330 -15.81 -9.03 3.55
C ALA A 330 -14.64 -8.94 2.56
N LEU A 331 -14.30 -7.72 2.10
CA LEU A 331 -13.17 -7.51 1.19
C LEU A 331 -11.86 -8.01 1.81
N MET A 332 -11.61 -7.71 3.09
CA MET A 332 -10.41 -8.17 3.77
C MET A 332 -10.39 -9.69 3.93
N LEU A 333 -11.50 -10.31 4.33
CA LEU A 333 -11.56 -11.77 4.50
C LEU A 333 -11.42 -12.53 3.17
N GLU A 334 -11.88 -11.95 2.07
CA GLU A 334 -11.79 -12.54 0.72
C GLU A 334 -10.40 -12.36 0.09
N HIS A 335 -9.82 -11.15 0.15
CA HIS A 335 -8.62 -10.81 -0.62
C HIS A 335 -7.31 -10.83 0.19
N SER A 336 -7.36 -10.82 1.53
CA SER A 336 -6.16 -10.91 2.38
C SER A 336 -5.63 -12.34 2.38
N LEU A 337 -4.86 -12.74 1.37
CA LEU A 337 -4.33 -14.10 1.26
C LEU A 337 -2.87 -14.20 1.72
N ASN A 338 -2.32 -13.14 2.29
CA ASN A 338 -0.92 -13.06 2.65
C ASN A 338 -0.45 -14.22 3.54
N PHE A 339 0.74 -14.75 3.23
CA PHE A 339 1.34 -15.84 3.99
C PHE A 339 1.77 -15.42 5.40
N GLN A 340 1.94 -14.12 5.68
CA GLN A 340 2.25 -13.61 7.01
C GLN A 340 1.04 -13.57 7.94
N GLY A 341 -0.17 -13.49 7.37
CA GLY A 341 -1.41 -13.41 8.13
C GLY A 341 -2.13 -12.08 7.97
N LEU A 342 -3.17 -11.90 8.79
CA LEU A 342 -4.07 -10.76 8.76
C LEU A 342 -4.36 -10.31 10.18
N VAL A 343 -4.25 -9.01 10.45
CA VAL A 343 -4.71 -8.38 11.69
C VAL A 343 -5.95 -7.54 11.39
N MET A 344 -7.00 -7.73 12.18
CA MET A 344 -8.21 -6.91 12.11
C MET A 344 -8.46 -6.27 13.47
N GLN A 345 -8.56 -4.95 13.50
CA GLN A 345 -8.96 -4.24 14.71
C GLN A 345 -10.43 -4.52 15.04
N ASN A 346 -10.66 -4.93 16.27
CA ASN A 346 -11.98 -5.17 16.83
C ASN A 346 -12.33 -4.06 17.82
N ALA A 347 -12.46 -2.83 17.31
CA ALA A 347 -12.81 -1.68 18.13
C ALA A 347 -14.11 -1.94 18.91
N SER A 348 -14.10 -1.68 20.22
CA SER A 348 -15.29 -1.76 21.05
C SER A 348 -16.27 -0.68 20.63
N CYS A 349 -17.43 -1.06 20.07
CA CYS A 349 -18.55 -0.14 19.95
C CYS A 349 -19.18 0.04 21.34
N GLU A 350 -19.04 1.22 21.93
CA GLU A 350 -20.01 1.66 22.93
C GLU A 350 -21.36 1.73 22.21
N GLY A 351 -22.25 0.78 22.51
CA GLY A 351 -23.57 0.75 21.91
C GLY A 351 -24.28 2.07 22.19
N THR A 352 -24.91 2.65 21.17
CA THR A 352 -25.72 3.88 21.29
C THR A 352 -27.08 3.67 21.97
N LEU A 353 -27.37 2.43 22.40
CA LEU A 353 -28.53 2.14 23.23
C LEU A 353 -28.15 2.39 24.69
N ASP A 354 -28.54 3.56 25.20
CA ASP A 354 -28.60 3.80 26.63
C ASP A 354 -29.42 2.68 27.29
N LYS A 355 -28.89 2.10 28.38
CA LYS A 355 -29.55 1.05 29.15
C LYS A 355 -30.85 1.50 29.79
#